data_AF-A0A7V7JNZ9-F1
#
_entry.id   AF-A0A7V7JNZ9-F1
#
_cell.length_a   1.000
_cell.length_b   1.000
_cell.length_c   1.000
_cell.angle_alpha   90.00
_cell.angle_beta   90.00
_cell.angle_gamma   90.00
#
_symmetry.space_group_name_H-M   'P 1'
#
loop_
_entity.id
_entity.type
_entity.pdbx_description
1 polymer ?
#
loop_
_entity_poly.entity_id
_entity_poly.type
_entity_poly.pdbx_seq_one_letter_code
_entity_poly.pdbx_strand_id
1 'polypeptide(L)'
;RFAPGMVYFRKTKTPNDFFVAGDSGAGYINPGHLEEPRRFSGLPSGVETWARHCRKFYGRWDLSITGFIIDGFAPAMSEQTLRAYATFSQDGIVAQKIAPGGVFEGMPFVRMNLDLGGTPAEAAEQALSRLGPTVPDFQIFRTILWRPSALKELYEAMETQGANVEIVDPFTFFLLVKQHYGGESR
;
A
#
# COMPACT_ATOMS: atom_id res chain seq x y z
N ARG A 1 4.74 -0.44 21.46
CA ARG A 1 5.83 -0.48 20.46
C ARG A 1 6.59 -1.78 20.67
N PHE A 2 6.86 -2.58 19.62
CA PHE A 2 7.39 -3.95 19.73
C PHE A 2 8.78 -4.08 19.07
N ALA A 3 9.76 -3.32 19.57
CA ALA A 3 11.09 -3.26 18.95
C ALA A 3 11.82 -4.63 18.91
N PRO A 4 11.80 -5.46 19.98
CA PRO A 4 12.40 -6.80 19.91
C PRO A 4 11.79 -7.68 18.81
N GLY A 5 10.47 -7.57 18.60
CA GLY A 5 9.78 -8.27 17.54
C GLY A 5 10.19 -7.84 16.14
N MET A 6 10.28 -6.54 15.91
CA MET A 6 10.74 -6.01 14.61
C MET A 6 12.15 -6.51 14.28
N VAL A 7 13.04 -6.56 15.28
CA VAL A 7 14.40 -7.13 15.12
C VAL A 7 14.34 -8.63 14.85
N TYR A 8 13.51 -9.36 15.58
CA TYR A 8 13.32 -10.80 15.37
C TYR A 8 12.86 -11.10 13.94
N PHE A 9 11.80 -10.45 13.47
CA PHE A 9 11.27 -10.64 12.12
C PHE A 9 12.32 -10.36 11.04
N ARG A 10 13.12 -9.29 11.18
CA ARG A 10 14.20 -9.01 10.23
C ARG A 10 15.31 -10.06 10.25
N LYS A 11 15.62 -10.63 11.41
CA LYS A 11 16.64 -11.70 11.54
C LYS A 11 16.16 -13.04 10.98
N THR A 12 14.86 -13.31 11.04
CA THR A 12 14.28 -14.60 10.62
C THR A 12 13.58 -14.54 9.27
N LYS A 13 13.63 -13.39 8.57
CA LYS A 13 13.01 -13.22 7.26
C LYS A 13 13.60 -14.20 6.25
N THR A 14 12.77 -14.75 5.39
CA THR A 14 13.18 -15.48 4.19
C THR A 14 13.43 -14.51 3.04
N PRO A 15 13.94 -14.98 1.89
CA PRO A 15 14.00 -14.18 0.66
C PRO A 15 12.63 -13.69 0.18
N ASN A 16 11.54 -14.39 0.54
CA ASN A 16 10.17 -14.06 0.12
C ASN A 16 9.43 -13.16 1.13
N ASP A 17 10.08 -12.78 2.24
CA ASP A 17 9.50 -11.92 3.25
C ASP A 17 9.94 -10.46 3.05
N PHE A 18 8.94 -9.61 2.81
CA PHE A 18 9.07 -8.18 2.59
C PHE A 18 8.32 -7.40 3.66
N PHE A 19 8.84 -6.24 4.04
CA PHE A 19 8.25 -5.39 5.06
C PHE A 19 7.82 -4.06 4.47
N VAL A 20 6.55 -3.72 4.64
CA VAL A 20 5.96 -2.42 4.30
C VAL A 20 5.27 -1.85 5.53
N ALA A 21 5.03 -0.54 5.57
CA ALA A 21 4.18 0.03 6.60
C ALA A 21 2.72 -0.33 6.33
N GLY A 22 1.95 -0.62 7.38
CA GLY A 22 0.50 -0.73 7.29
C GLY A 22 -0.19 0.64 7.35
N ASP A 23 -1.50 0.58 7.58
CA ASP A 23 -2.43 1.70 7.77
C ASP A 23 -1.91 2.74 8.80
N SER A 24 -1.68 4.03 8.49
CA SER A 24 -1.50 4.75 7.22
C SER A 24 -0.06 5.29 7.16
N GLY A 25 0.89 4.51 7.65
CA GLY A 25 2.27 4.92 7.94
C GLY A 25 2.71 4.53 9.34
N ALA A 26 3.42 5.41 10.05
CA ALA A 26 3.95 5.10 11.38
C ALA A 26 2.90 5.25 12.51
N GLY A 27 1.67 4.81 12.26
CA GLY A 27 0.51 4.98 13.11
C GLY A 27 -0.80 4.98 12.31
N TYR A 28 -1.91 4.88 13.02
CA TYR A 28 -3.23 4.73 12.43
C TYR A 28 -4.01 6.06 12.45
N ILE A 29 -4.14 6.68 11.27
CA ILE A 29 -4.84 7.96 11.09
C ILE A 29 -5.57 7.99 9.74
N ASN A 30 -6.52 8.93 9.60
CA ASN A 30 -7.09 9.31 8.31
C ASN A 30 -6.38 10.59 7.80
N PRO A 31 -5.49 10.52 6.80
CA PRO A 31 -4.62 11.65 6.44
C PRO A 31 -5.37 12.88 5.94
N GLY A 32 -6.47 12.70 5.19
CA GLY A 32 -7.31 13.82 4.73
C GLY A 32 -7.93 14.65 5.87
N HIS A 33 -7.96 14.13 7.11
CA HIS A 33 -8.38 14.89 8.29
C HIS A 33 -7.23 15.62 9.00
N LEU A 34 -5.99 15.52 8.50
CA LEU A 34 -4.88 16.36 8.95
C LEU A 34 -4.79 17.68 8.20
N GLU A 35 -5.54 17.85 7.12
CA GLU A 35 -5.56 19.07 6.31
C GLU A 35 -6.49 20.13 6.89
N GLU A 36 -6.26 21.39 6.53
CA GLU A 36 -7.18 22.47 6.84
C GLU A 36 -8.35 22.49 5.85
N PRO A 37 -9.59 22.74 6.30
CA PRO A 37 -9.98 22.98 7.69
C PRO A 37 -10.07 21.68 8.53
N ARG A 38 -9.48 21.71 9.73
CA ARG A 38 -9.56 20.60 10.71
C ARG A 38 -10.92 20.59 11.41
N ARG A 39 -11.96 20.12 10.71
CA ARG A 39 -13.39 20.28 11.09
C ARG A 39 -13.75 19.95 12.54
N PHE A 40 -13.01 19.05 13.19
CA PHE A 40 -13.29 18.61 14.56
C PHE A 40 -12.48 19.31 15.63
N SER A 41 -11.32 19.88 15.30
CA SER A 41 -10.39 20.42 16.30
C SER A 41 -10.08 21.91 16.12
N GLY A 42 -10.26 22.47 14.91
CA GLY A 42 -9.84 23.82 14.59
C GLY A 42 -8.32 24.06 14.67
N LEU A 43 -7.54 22.98 14.83
CA LEU A 43 -6.08 23.06 14.86
C LEU A 43 -5.53 23.38 13.46
N PRO A 44 -4.28 23.86 13.36
CA PRO A 44 -3.60 23.95 12.08
C PRO A 44 -3.40 22.59 11.40
N SER A 45 -2.99 22.62 10.13
CA SER A 45 -2.62 21.43 9.38
C SER A 45 -1.61 20.56 10.14
N GLY A 46 -1.92 19.28 10.26
CA GLY A 46 -1.07 18.26 10.89
C GLY A 46 -0.16 17.53 9.90
N VAL A 47 -0.28 17.81 8.60
CA VAL A 47 0.37 17.06 7.52
C VAL A 47 1.89 17.02 7.69
N GLU A 48 2.54 18.17 7.92
CA GLU A 48 4.00 18.21 8.07
C GLU A 48 4.46 17.54 9.38
N THR A 49 3.68 17.67 10.46
CA THR A 49 3.96 16.95 11.72
C THR A 49 3.88 15.44 11.52
N TRP A 50 2.91 14.98 10.74
CA TRP A 50 2.78 13.57 10.37
C TRP A 50 3.93 13.09 9.50
N ALA A 51 4.33 13.87 8.49
CA ALA A 51 5.46 13.57 7.62
C ALA A 51 6.76 13.38 8.42
N ARG A 52 7.08 14.31 9.34
CA ARG A 52 8.25 14.19 10.22
C ARG A 52 8.20 12.95 11.10
N HIS A 53 7.03 12.63 11.65
CA HIS A 53 6.83 11.44 12.47
C HIS A 53 7.07 10.16 11.66
N CYS A 54 6.50 10.07 10.44
CA CYS A 54 6.72 8.93 9.55
C CYS A 54 8.18 8.80 9.13
N ARG A 55 8.81 9.88 8.62
CA ARG A 55 10.23 9.89 8.24
C ARG A 55 11.13 9.30 9.32
N LYS A 56 10.91 9.67 10.59
CA LYS A 56 11.67 9.13 11.73
C LYS A 56 11.56 7.61 11.88
N PHE A 57 10.35 7.06 11.77
CA PHE A 57 10.13 5.63 11.99
C PHE A 57 10.41 4.78 10.76
N TYR A 58 10.16 5.32 9.57
CA TYR A 58 10.54 4.69 8.31
C TYR A 58 12.06 4.56 8.21
N GLY A 59 12.80 5.64 8.48
CA GLY A 59 14.27 5.57 8.51
C GLY A 59 14.82 4.63 9.60
N ARG A 60 14.18 4.55 10.77
CA ARG A 60 14.59 3.61 11.84
C ARG A 60 14.42 2.16 11.42
N TRP A 61 13.36 1.86 10.69
CA TRP A 61 12.96 0.50 10.38
C TRP A 61 13.16 0.16 8.92
N ASP A 62 13.89 0.97 8.16
CA ASP A 62 14.19 0.71 6.74
C ASP A 62 12.93 0.34 5.96
N LEU A 63 11.95 1.25 6.01
CA LEU A 63 10.68 1.17 5.28
C LEU A 63 10.61 2.31 4.28
N SER A 64 9.96 2.05 3.14
CA SER A 64 9.81 3.02 2.06
C SER A 64 8.50 2.84 1.27
N ILE A 65 7.60 1.97 1.72
CA ILE A 65 6.27 1.74 1.13
C ILE A 65 5.20 1.88 2.23
N THR A 66 4.11 2.59 1.92
CA THR A 66 2.86 2.52 2.69
C THR A 66 1.88 1.56 2.00
N GLY A 67 1.74 0.35 2.52
CA GLY A 67 0.97 -0.73 1.89
C GLY A 67 -0.54 -0.53 1.90
N PHE A 68 -1.06 0.38 2.72
CA PHE A 68 -2.46 0.82 2.69
C PHE A 68 -2.64 2.14 3.43
N ILE A 69 -3.33 3.08 2.83
CA ILE A 69 -3.76 4.34 3.44
C ILE A 69 -5.27 4.26 3.61
N ILE A 70 -5.71 4.28 4.87
CA ILE A 70 -7.12 4.32 5.20
C ILE A 70 -7.60 5.76 5.28
N ASP A 71 -8.65 6.07 4.52
CA ASP A 71 -9.25 7.41 4.51
C ASP A 71 -10.58 7.46 5.27
N GLY A 72 -11.27 6.32 5.45
CA GLY A 72 -12.56 6.26 6.14
C GLY A 72 -13.54 7.34 5.65
N PHE A 73 -14.08 8.13 6.58
CA PHE A 73 -14.94 9.29 6.26
C PHE A 73 -14.18 10.62 6.05
N ALA A 74 -12.85 10.60 6.01
CA ALA A 74 -12.06 11.79 5.69
C ALA A 74 -12.17 12.14 4.19
N PRO A 75 -11.91 13.41 3.82
CA PRO A 75 -11.71 13.78 2.41
C PRO A 75 -10.60 12.95 1.75
N ALA A 76 -10.57 12.94 0.42
CA ALA A 76 -9.39 12.47 -0.31
C ALA A 76 -8.18 13.33 0.08
N MET A 77 -6.99 12.72 0.07
CA MET A 77 -5.74 13.44 0.29
C MET A 77 -5.54 14.52 -0.79
N SER A 78 -5.16 15.73 -0.41
CA SER A 78 -4.68 16.72 -1.38
C SER A 78 -3.27 16.39 -1.86
N GLU A 79 -2.82 17.14 -2.88
CA GLU A 79 -1.42 17.11 -3.31
C GLU A 79 -0.42 17.41 -2.19
N GLN A 80 -0.79 18.26 -1.20
CA GLN A 80 0.08 18.54 -0.06
C GLN A 80 0.31 17.28 0.77
N THR A 81 -0.74 16.50 1.00
CA THR A 81 -0.65 15.24 1.75
C THR A 81 0.04 14.17 0.93
N LEU A 82 -0.21 14.06 -0.38
CA LEU A 82 0.52 13.15 -1.26
C LEU A 82 2.02 13.47 -1.30
N ARG A 83 2.40 14.75 -1.37
CA ARG A 83 3.79 15.21 -1.26
C ARG A 83 4.42 14.83 0.07
N ALA A 84 3.68 14.93 1.17
CA ALA A 84 4.16 14.46 2.46
C ALA A 84 4.50 12.96 2.43
N TYR A 85 3.64 12.11 1.85
CA TYR A 85 3.93 10.69 1.63
C TYR A 85 5.15 10.47 0.76
N ALA A 86 5.34 11.24 -0.32
CA ALA A 86 6.51 11.14 -1.18
C ALA A 86 7.84 11.35 -0.43
N THR A 87 7.82 12.03 0.74
CA THR A 87 9.03 12.22 1.57
C THR A 87 9.45 10.99 2.38
N PHE A 88 8.59 9.98 2.56
CA PHE A 88 8.90 8.79 3.36
C PHE A 88 8.47 7.45 2.73
N SER A 89 7.58 7.47 1.76
CA SER A 89 7.07 6.27 1.05
C SER A 89 7.46 6.29 -0.42
N GLN A 90 8.73 6.61 -0.71
CA GLN A 90 9.24 6.83 -2.06
C GLN A 90 9.06 5.64 -3.01
N ASP A 91 9.03 4.42 -2.47
CA ASP A 91 8.86 3.19 -3.25
C ASP A 91 7.40 2.83 -3.46
N GLY A 92 6.46 3.53 -2.81
CA GLY A 92 5.07 3.53 -3.24
C GLY A 92 4.03 3.61 -2.13
N ILE A 93 2.79 3.88 -2.55
CA ILE A 93 1.62 3.89 -1.68
C ILE A 93 0.43 3.16 -2.29
N VAL A 94 -0.39 2.56 -1.43
CA VAL A 94 -1.75 2.13 -1.77
C VAL A 94 -2.74 3.03 -1.04
N ALA A 95 -3.72 3.61 -1.74
CA ALA A 95 -4.73 4.47 -1.12
C ALA A 95 -6.14 4.20 -1.65
N GLN A 96 -7.17 4.61 -0.90
CA GLN A 96 -8.57 4.37 -1.29
C GLN A 96 -9.11 5.44 -2.24
N LYS A 97 -8.84 6.72 -1.92
CA LYS A 97 -9.44 7.87 -2.61
C LYS A 97 -8.45 8.55 -3.56
N ILE A 98 -7.89 7.77 -4.49
CA ILE A 98 -6.90 8.22 -5.49
C ILE A 98 -7.28 7.72 -6.89
N ALA A 99 -6.59 8.20 -7.93
CA ALA A 99 -6.69 7.63 -9.28
C ALA A 99 -6.23 6.15 -9.31
N PRO A 100 -6.67 5.33 -10.28
CA PRO A 100 -6.36 3.90 -10.30
C PRO A 100 -4.88 3.54 -10.17
N GLY A 101 -3.99 4.31 -10.80
CA GLY A 101 -2.55 4.18 -10.68
C GLY A 101 -1.84 5.39 -11.29
N GLY A 102 -0.56 5.55 -10.94
CA GLY A 102 0.27 6.63 -11.48
C GLY A 102 1.56 6.83 -10.70
N VAL A 103 2.23 7.95 -11.00
CA VAL A 103 3.43 8.42 -10.29
C VAL A 103 3.23 9.87 -9.87
N PHE A 104 3.44 10.16 -8.59
CA PHE A 104 3.39 11.50 -8.02
C PHE A 104 4.77 11.87 -7.49
N GLU A 105 5.43 12.87 -8.07
CA GLU A 105 6.78 13.32 -7.66
C GLU A 105 7.80 12.17 -7.50
N GLY A 106 7.72 11.18 -8.40
CA GLY A 106 8.60 9.99 -8.38
C GLY A 106 8.15 8.85 -7.47
N MET A 107 7.11 9.05 -6.65
CA MET A 107 6.47 8.00 -5.84
C MET A 107 5.35 7.31 -6.65
N PRO A 108 5.44 5.99 -6.92
CA PRO A 108 4.35 5.28 -7.56
C PRO A 108 3.17 5.09 -6.59
N PHE A 109 1.95 5.08 -7.13
CA PHE A 109 0.76 4.78 -6.35
C PHE A 109 -0.19 3.89 -7.12
N VAL A 110 -0.97 3.10 -6.38
CA VAL A 110 -2.08 2.32 -6.91
C VAL A 110 -3.29 2.47 -5.98
N ARG A 111 -4.49 2.51 -6.55
CA ARG A 111 -5.71 2.51 -5.75
C ARG A 111 -5.97 1.11 -5.22
N MET A 112 -6.26 1.01 -3.93
CA MET A 112 -6.76 -0.22 -3.33
C MET A 112 -8.01 -0.71 -4.09
N ASN A 113 -8.04 -1.97 -4.51
CA ASN A 113 -9.20 -2.52 -5.20
C ASN A 113 -10.27 -3.00 -4.21
N LEU A 114 -10.05 -4.17 -3.60
CA LEU A 114 -11.04 -4.84 -2.76
C LEU A 114 -10.36 -5.56 -1.59
N ASP A 115 -11.07 -5.61 -0.47
CA ASP A 115 -10.80 -6.56 0.61
C ASP A 115 -11.33 -7.94 0.20
N LEU A 116 -10.44 -8.88 -0.10
CA LEU A 116 -10.82 -10.23 -0.47
C LEU A 116 -11.37 -10.98 0.75
N GLY A 117 -12.49 -11.67 0.53
CA GLY A 117 -13.17 -12.45 1.55
C GLY A 117 -13.65 -13.81 1.05
N GLY A 118 -14.21 -14.60 1.95
CA GLY A 118 -14.66 -15.95 1.67
C GLY A 118 -13.52 -16.98 1.72
N THR A 119 -13.72 -18.09 1.01
CA THR A 119 -12.71 -19.12 0.78
C THR A 119 -11.64 -18.63 -0.20
N PRO A 120 -10.44 -19.25 -0.23
CA PRO A 120 -9.40 -18.90 -1.19
C PRO A 120 -9.84 -18.98 -2.65
N ALA A 121 -10.72 -19.93 -3.01
CA ALA A 121 -11.27 -20.03 -4.36
C ALA A 121 -12.19 -18.86 -4.71
N GLU A 122 -13.12 -18.49 -3.80
CA GLU A 122 -13.98 -17.32 -3.98
C GLU A 122 -13.17 -16.01 -4.05
N ALA A 123 -12.09 -15.91 -3.28
CA ALA A 123 -11.18 -14.78 -3.32
C ALA A 123 -10.39 -14.71 -4.65
N ALA A 124 -10.00 -15.85 -5.22
CA ALA A 124 -9.37 -15.92 -6.53
C ALA A 124 -10.32 -15.41 -7.63
N GLU A 125 -11.56 -15.89 -7.63
CA GLU A 125 -12.60 -15.43 -8.56
C GLU A 125 -12.85 -13.91 -8.41
N GLN A 126 -12.94 -13.41 -7.18
CA GLN A 126 -13.04 -11.98 -6.91
C GLN A 126 -11.87 -11.19 -7.49
N ALA A 127 -10.62 -11.62 -7.26
CA ALA A 127 -9.45 -10.92 -7.77
C ALA A 127 -9.41 -10.93 -9.31
N LEU A 128 -9.65 -12.09 -9.93
CA LEU A 128 -9.62 -12.26 -11.39
C LEU A 128 -10.74 -11.46 -12.08
N SER A 129 -11.92 -11.35 -11.47
CA SER A 129 -13.03 -10.54 -11.99
C SER A 129 -12.73 -9.03 -12.07
N ARG A 130 -11.65 -8.58 -11.42
CA ARG A 130 -11.26 -7.17 -11.35
C ARG A 130 -10.17 -6.79 -12.35
N LEU A 131 -9.60 -7.76 -13.06
CA LEU A 131 -8.60 -7.50 -14.07
C LEU A 131 -9.22 -6.72 -15.22
N GLY A 132 -8.58 -5.61 -15.58
CA GLY A 132 -8.95 -4.77 -16.69
C GLY A 132 -8.62 -5.40 -18.05
N PRO A 133 -9.25 -4.90 -19.13
CA PRO A 133 -8.99 -5.41 -20.49
C PRO A 133 -7.67 -4.91 -21.09
N THR A 134 -6.98 -3.96 -20.44
CA THR A 134 -5.74 -3.35 -20.92
C THR A 134 -4.57 -3.85 -20.10
N VAL A 135 -3.48 -4.27 -20.75
CA VAL A 135 -2.27 -4.77 -20.08
C VAL A 135 -1.08 -3.82 -20.30
N PRO A 136 -0.17 -3.67 -19.32
CA PRO A 136 -0.24 -4.25 -17.97
C PRO A 136 -1.35 -3.58 -17.13
N ASP A 137 -2.06 -4.39 -16.35
CA ASP A 137 -3.03 -3.91 -15.36
C ASP A 137 -2.48 -4.17 -13.95
N PHE A 138 -2.35 -3.12 -13.15
CA PHE A 138 -1.77 -3.20 -11.81
C PHE A 138 -2.88 -3.24 -10.77
N GLN A 139 -3.09 -4.42 -10.18
CA GLN A 139 -4.10 -4.63 -9.15
C GLN A 139 -3.46 -4.94 -7.81
N ILE A 140 -4.01 -4.37 -6.74
CA ILE A 140 -3.63 -4.68 -5.36
C ILE A 140 -4.88 -4.92 -4.51
N PHE A 141 -4.80 -6.00 -3.74
CA PHE A 141 -5.88 -6.49 -2.90
C PHE A 141 -5.37 -6.69 -1.48
N ARG A 142 -6.30 -6.79 -0.53
CA ARG A 142 -5.98 -6.99 0.88
C ARG A 142 -6.79 -8.15 1.40
N THR A 143 -6.12 -8.98 2.18
CA THR A 143 -6.72 -10.07 2.95
C THR A 143 -6.60 -9.72 4.43
N ILE A 144 -7.69 -9.85 5.19
CA ILE A 144 -7.73 -9.42 6.59
C ILE A 144 -7.85 -10.65 7.48
N LEU A 145 -6.86 -10.87 8.35
CA LEU A 145 -6.84 -11.99 9.32
C LEU A 145 -6.79 -13.39 8.65
N TRP A 146 -6.16 -13.49 7.49
CA TRP A 146 -5.96 -14.77 6.82
C TRP A 146 -4.75 -15.51 7.37
N ARG A 147 -4.86 -16.85 7.44
CA ARG A 147 -3.71 -17.71 7.73
C ARG A 147 -2.77 -17.76 6.51
N PRO A 148 -1.44 -17.92 6.69
CA PRO A 148 -0.52 -18.02 5.56
C PRO A 148 -0.87 -19.10 4.54
N SER A 149 -1.38 -20.26 4.98
CA SER A 149 -1.78 -21.33 4.04
C SER A 149 -2.95 -20.93 3.15
N ALA A 150 -3.86 -20.07 3.62
CA ALA A 150 -4.99 -19.59 2.81
C ALA A 150 -4.52 -18.63 1.70
N LEU A 151 -3.43 -17.89 1.92
CA LEU A 151 -2.80 -17.09 0.86
C LEU A 151 -2.17 -17.98 -0.22
N LYS A 152 -1.53 -19.08 0.19
CA LYS A 152 -1.01 -20.08 -0.76
C LYS A 152 -2.14 -20.72 -1.57
N GLU A 153 -3.20 -21.16 -0.90
CA GLU A 153 -4.41 -21.72 -1.53
C GLU A 153 -5.05 -20.73 -2.53
N LEU A 154 -5.02 -19.42 -2.23
CA LEU A 154 -5.49 -18.37 -3.13
C LEU A 154 -4.62 -18.28 -4.39
N TYR A 155 -3.29 -18.30 -4.25
CA TYR A 155 -2.38 -18.22 -5.38
C TYR A 155 -2.52 -19.44 -6.31
N GLU A 156 -2.58 -20.64 -5.74
CA GLU A 156 -2.81 -21.89 -6.49
C GLU A 156 -4.15 -21.87 -7.23
N ALA A 157 -5.19 -21.32 -6.60
CA ALA A 157 -6.51 -21.17 -7.23
C ALA A 157 -6.50 -20.16 -8.40
N MET A 158 -5.70 -19.09 -8.32
CA MET A 158 -5.53 -18.13 -9.42
C MET A 158 -4.76 -18.75 -10.60
N GLU A 159 -3.68 -19.50 -10.32
CA GLU A 159 -2.89 -20.19 -11.36
C GLU A 159 -3.73 -21.21 -12.13
N THR A 160 -4.54 -22.00 -11.42
CA THR A 160 -5.37 -23.06 -12.01
C THR A 160 -6.42 -22.51 -12.99
N GLN A 161 -6.86 -21.28 -12.80
CA GLN A 161 -7.83 -20.62 -13.69
C GLN A 161 -7.19 -20.08 -14.99
N GLY A 162 -5.88 -20.22 -15.16
CA GLY A 162 -5.17 -19.92 -16.42
C GLY A 162 -5.14 -18.44 -16.78
N ALA A 163 -5.32 -17.56 -15.81
CA ALA A 163 -5.22 -16.13 -16.03
C ALA A 163 -3.76 -15.73 -16.25
N ASN A 164 -3.49 -14.83 -17.21
CA ASN A 164 -2.16 -14.26 -17.44
C ASN A 164 -1.85 -13.21 -16.37
N VAL A 165 -1.60 -13.69 -15.15
CA VAL A 165 -1.35 -12.88 -13.94
C VAL A 165 -0.03 -13.31 -13.34
N GLU A 166 0.79 -12.34 -12.98
CA GLU A 166 2.00 -12.56 -12.19
C GLU A 166 1.80 -11.93 -10.80
N ILE A 167 2.01 -12.70 -9.75
CA ILE A 167 2.00 -12.21 -8.37
C ILE A 167 3.43 -11.93 -7.96
N VAL A 168 3.73 -10.67 -7.65
CA VAL A 168 5.07 -10.22 -7.29
C VAL A 168 5.09 -9.58 -5.89
N ASP A 169 6.28 -9.44 -5.32
CA ASP A 169 6.49 -8.71 -4.07
C ASP A 169 6.18 -7.21 -4.23
N PRO A 170 5.90 -6.48 -3.14
CA PRO A 170 5.49 -5.07 -3.23
C PRO A 170 6.53 -4.14 -3.86
N PHE A 171 7.83 -4.43 -3.72
CA PHE A 171 8.87 -3.57 -4.32
C PHE A 171 8.95 -3.78 -5.82
N THR A 172 8.93 -5.04 -6.28
CA THR A 172 8.83 -5.36 -7.71
C THR A 172 7.55 -4.77 -8.30
N PHE A 173 6.41 -4.94 -7.63
CA PHE A 173 5.13 -4.37 -8.07
C PHE A 173 5.22 -2.87 -8.32
N PHE A 174 5.65 -2.10 -7.32
CA PHE A 174 5.71 -0.65 -7.45
C PHE A 174 6.81 -0.16 -8.40
N LEU A 175 7.91 -0.90 -8.56
CA LEU A 175 8.91 -0.61 -9.58
C LEU A 175 8.30 -0.73 -10.98
N LEU A 176 7.53 -1.79 -11.25
CA LEU A 176 6.84 -1.99 -12.52
C LEU A 176 5.78 -0.90 -12.77
N VAL A 177 4.98 -0.55 -11.75
CA VAL A 177 4.03 0.58 -11.82
C VAL A 177 4.77 1.85 -12.20
N LYS A 178 5.88 2.15 -11.50
CA LYS A 178 6.67 3.36 -11.72
C LYS A 178 7.19 3.43 -13.15
N GLN A 179 7.76 2.35 -13.67
CA GLN A 179 8.27 2.27 -15.03
C GLN A 179 7.16 2.42 -16.07
N HIS A 180 6.01 1.76 -15.86
CA HIS A 180 4.88 1.84 -16.78
C HIS A 180 4.34 3.27 -16.93
N TYR A 181 4.25 4.02 -15.83
CA TYR A 181 3.77 5.40 -15.82
C TYR A 181 4.88 6.44 -16.09
N GLY A 182 6.07 6.01 -16.56
CA GLY A 182 7.14 6.90 -17.01
C GLY A 182 7.99 7.53 -15.90
N GLY A 183 8.00 6.95 -14.69
CA GLY A 183 8.89 7.37 -13.61
C GLY A 183 10.31 6.83 -13.78
N GLU A 184 11.32 7.64 -13.44
CA GLU A 184 12.73 7.22 -13.47
C GLU A 184 13.04 6.17 -12.39
N SER A 185 13.72 5.09 -12.77
CA SER A 185 14.29 4.13 -11.80
C SER A 185 15.51 4.78 -11.13
N ARG A 186 15.59 4.75 -9.79
CA ARG A 186 16.76 5.20 -9.03
C ARG A 186 17.58 4.01 -8.59
#